data_AF-A0A165EK08-F1
#
_entry.id   AF-A0A165EK08-F1
#
_cell.length_a   1.000
_cell.length_b   1.000
_cell.length_c   1.000
_cell.angle_alpha   90.00
_cell.angle_beta   90.00
_cell.angle_gamma   90.00
#
_symmetry.space_group_name_H-M   'P 1'
#
loop_
_entity.id
_entity.type
_entity.pdbx_description
1 polymer ?
#
loop_
_entity_poly.entity_id
_entity_poly.type
_entity_poly.pdbx_seq_one_letter_code
_entity_poly.pdbx_strand_id
1 'polypeptide(L)'
;MFASLLTIAFAVSTAVAAGTPTELAARATTTVDCTTKFAGILSTNATTAKSFTLNSAGQVAYLGTGTSPLVVQFQQCTSLQKTNQIPNTLNGRLFVPSQGKCIGTTNNANSAAPYYTTLVKCGNGVSQRFRLYKNQNNAISWYGRSTDDGTFFQGGCGQLGYKSNTDGSPIITHTGQQITLECNNKSSFRLTNKAA
;
A
#
# COMPACT_ATOMS: atom_id res chain seq x y z
N MET A 1 8.44 99.05 4.27
CA MET A 1 7.17 98.58 3.67
C MET A 1 7.45 97.28 2.93
N PHE A 2 6.50 96.34 3.00
CA PHE A 2 6.45 94.99 2.42
C PHE A 2 7.20 93.89 3.19
N ALA A 3 6.49 93.30 4.15
CA ALA A 3 6.72 91.94 4.63
C ALA A 3 5.90 90.98 3.76
N SER A 4 6.57 90.12 3.01
CA SER A 4 5.95 89.04 2.23
C SER A 4 5.80 87.79 3.10
N LEU A 5 4.57 87.38 3.37
CA LEU A 5 4.26 86.05 3.91
C LEU A 5 4.37 85.02 2.78
N LEU A 6 5.24 84.03 2.96
CA LEU A 6 5.34 82.86 2.08
C LEU A 6 4.56 81.69 2.70
N THR A 7 3.44 81.32 2.08
CA THR A 7 2.59 80.21 2.50
C THR A 7 3.23 78.87 2.07
N ILE A 8 3.47 77.97 3.03
CA ILE A 8 3.93 76.59 2.76
C ILE A 8 2.71 75.70 2.56
N ALA A 9 2.52 75.22 1.33
CA ALA A 9 1.51 74.20 1.01
C ALA A 9 2.12 72.79 1.13
N PHE A 10 1.64 71.99 2.08
CA PHE A 10 1.96 70.56 2.16
C PHE A 10 1.08 69.77 1.19
N ALA A 11 1.68 69.17 0.17
CA ALA A 11 1.00 68.22 -0.71
C ALA A 11 0.98 66.83 -0.06
N VAL A 12 -0.22 66.29 0.18
CA VAL A 12 -0.44 64.93 0.67
C VAL A 12 -0.51 63.99 -0.53
N SER A 13 0.50 63.13 -0.72
CA SER A 13 0.48 62.07 -1.73
C SER A 13 -0.30 60.86 -1.22
N THR A 14 -1.48 60.61 -1.78
CA THR A 14 -2.25 59.38 -1.53
C THR A 14 -1.73 58.25 -2.42
N ALA A 15 -0.96 57.33 -1.83
CA ALA A 15 -0.56 56.10 -2.50
C ALA A 15 -1.78 55.16 -2.61
N VAL A 16 -2.32 55.02 -3.83
CA VAL A 16 -3.34 54.01 -4.14
C VAL A 16 -2.61 52.67 -4.25
N ALA A 17 -2.71 51.83 -3.22
CA ALA A 17 -2.28 50.45 -3.28
C ALA A 17 -3.21 49.67 -4.22
N ALA A 18 -2.76 49.41 -5.44
CA ALA A 18 -3.40 48.47 -6.35
C ALA A 18 -3.22 47.05 -5.79
N GLY A 19 -4.19 46.59 -5.01
CA GLY A 19 -4.29 45.19 -4.61
C GLY A 19 -4.62 44.34 -5.83
N THR A 20 -3.66 43.54 -6.29
CA THR A 20 -3.93 42.46 -7.23
C THR A 20 -4.87 41.46 -6.56
N PRO A 21 -6.02 41.08 -7.16
CA PRO A 21 -6.81 40.00 -6.62
C PRO A 21 -5.98 38.72 -6.73
N THR A 22 -5.53 38.20 -5.60
CA THR A 22 -4.95 36.86 -5.51
C THR A 22 -6.07 35.89 -5.87
N GLU A 23 -6.08 35.46 -7.13
CA GLU A 23 -6.95 34.39 -7.59
C GLU A 23 -6.66 33.18 -6.70
N LEU A 24 -7.65 32.81 -5.89
CA LEU A 24 -7.58 31.68 -4.98
C LEU A 24 -7.43 30.44 -5.86
N ALA A 25 -6.18 30.00 -6.06
CA ALA A 25 -5.88 28.83 -6.88
C ALA A 25 -6.81 27.69 -6.45
N ALA A 26 -7.70 27.28 -7.37
CA ALA A 26 -8.63 26.20 -7.12
C ALA A 26 -7.82 25.02 -6.58
N ARG A 27 -8.08 24.65 -5.33
CA ARG A 27 -7.42 23.51 -4.69
C ARG A 27 -7.69 22.31 -5.57
N ALA A 28 -6.70 21.90 -6.35
CA ALA A 28 -6.80 20.73 -7.21
C ALA A 28 -7.24 19.57 -6.31
N THR A 29 -8.49 19.15 -6.46
CA THR A 29 -9.04 17.97 -5.81
C THR A 29 -8.39 16.78 -6.49
N THR A 30 -7.14 16.50 -6.12
CA THR A 30 -6.50 15.24 -6.47
C THR A 30 -7.37 14.14 -5.88
N THR A 31 -8.07 13.41 -6.74
CA THR A 31 -8.82 12.23 -6.33
C THR A 31 -7.83 11.28 -5.66
N VAL A 32 -8.11 10.95 -4.39
CA VAL A 32 -7.24 10.04 -3.63
C VAL A 32 -7.33 8.66 -4.28
N ASP A 33 -6.23 8.21 -4.90
CA ASP A 33 -6.20 6.94 -5.63
C ASP A 33 -6.49 5.74 -4.72
N CYS A 34 -5.93 5.75 -3.50
CA CYS A 34 -5.97 4.65 -2.56
C CYS A 34 -6.66 5.05 -1.25
N THR A 35 -7.70 4.32 -0.86
CA THR A 35 -8.43 4.53 0.39
C THR A 35 -8.34 3.30 1.29
N THR A 36 -7.97 3.50 2.55
CA THR A 36 -7.95 2.42 3.55
C THR A 36 -9.36 1.85 3.73
N LYS A 37 -9.50 0.53 3.53
CA LYS A 37 -10.74 -0.21 3.77
C LYS A 37 -10.68 -1.05 5.04
N PHE A 38 -9.51 -1.61 5.32
CA PHE A 38 -9.28 -2.41 6.50
C PHE A 38 -7.91 -2.06 7.09
N ALA A 39 -7.81 -2.09 8.41
CA ALA A 39 -6.55 -1.97 9.13
C ALA A 39 -6.49 -3.08 10.18
N GLY A 40 -5.32 -3.63 10.42
CA GLY A 40 -5.15 -4.69 11.41
C GLY A 40 -3.78 -5.35 11.31
N ILE A 41 -3.62 -6.43 12.05
CA ILE A 41 -2.41 -7.24 12.07
C ILE A 41 -2.45 -8.18 10.88
N LEU A 42 -1.41 -8.13 10.05
CA LEU A 42 -1.20 -9.10 8.98
C LEU A 42 -0.95 -10.47 9.61
N SER A 43 -1.86 -11.41 9.34
CA SER A 43 -1.85 -12.74 9.95
C SER A 43 -2.12 -13.83 8.92
N THR A 44 -1.82 -15.07 9.29
CA THR A 44 -2.24 -16.27 8.55
C THR A 44 -3.77 -16.36 8.51
N ASN A 45 -4.32 -16.80 7.38
CA ASN A 45 -5.75 -17.16 7.27
C ASN A 45 -6.02 -18.63 7.67
N ALA A 46 -5.38 -19.09 8.75
CA ALA A 46 -5.64 -20.40 9.36
C ALA A 46 -6.72 -20.28 10.45
N THR A 47 -7.23 -21.42 10.96
CA THR A 47 -8.19 -21.43 12.08
C THR A 47 -7.66 -20.62 13.26
N THR A 48 -6.41 -20.87 13.63
CA THR A 48 -5.67 -20.03 14.58
C THR A 48 -4.83 -19.03 13.82
N ALA A 49 -5.13 -17.72 13.99
CA ALA A 49 -4.32 -16.67 13.38
C ALA A 49 -2.90 -16.74 13.94
N LYS A 50 -1.90 -16.52 13.10
CA LYS A 50 -0.51 -16.33 13.51
C LYS A 50 -0.01 -15.05 12.88
N SER A 51 0.51 -14.15 13.70
CA SER A 51 0.93 -12.83 13.22
C SER A 51 2.26 -12.90 12.47
N PHE A 52 2.35 -12.11 11.40
CA PHE A 52 3.62 -11.84 10.71
C PHE A 52 4.32 -10.64 11.34
N THR A 53 5.62 -10.48 11.06
CA THR A 53 6.43 -9.33 11.45
C THR A 53 7.27 -8.82 10.26
N LEU A 54 8.13 -7.83 10.49
CA LEU A 54 9.19 -7.45 9.55
C LEU A 54 10.55 -7.86 10.13
N ASN A 55 11.42 -8.43 9.29
CA ASN A 55 12.82 -8.59 9.65
C ASN A 55 13.62 -7.29 9.46
N SER A 56 14.91 -7.31 9.82
CA SER A 56 15.81 -6.14 9.71
C SER A 56 16.01 -5.63 8.28
N ALA A 57 15.75 -6.46 7.26
CA ALA A 57 15.81 -6.07 5.86
C ALA A 57 14.47 -5.50 5.33
N GLY A 58 13.45 -5.34 6.19
CA GLY A 58 12.13 -4.87 5.78
C GLY A 58 11.36 -5.90 4.95
N GLN A 59 11.60 -7.19 5.17
CA GLN A 59 10.88 -8.28 4.52
C GLN A 59 9.82 -8.83 5.47
N VAL A 60 8.69 -9.30 4.95
CA VAL A 60 7.68 -9.95 5.79
C VAL A 60 8.26 -11.28 6.28
N ALA A 61 8.24 -11.46 7.59
CA ALA A 61 8.84 -12.59 8.28
C ALA A 61 7.85 -13.22 9.24
N TYR A 62 8.16 -14.43 9.70
CA TYR A 62 7.40 -15.13 10.72
C TYR A 62 8.33 -15.73 11.76
N LEU A 63 8.17 -15.30 13.02
CA LEU A 63 9.00 -15.74 14.15
C LEU A 63 8.30 -16.76 15.04
N GLY A 64 6.99 -16.95 14.89
CA GLY A 64 6.19 -17.85 15.73
C GLY A 64 5.95 -17.39 17.16
N THR A 65 6.47 -16.24 17.57
CA THR A 65 6.37 -15.71 18.94
C THR A 65 5.17 -14.81 19.18
N GLY A 66 4.52 -14.30 18.13
CA GLY A 66 3.47 -13.28 18.24
C GLY A 66 3.95 -11.88 18.65
N THR A 67 5.25 -11.70 18.88
CA THR A 67 5.85 -10.43 19.31
C THR A 67 6.01 -9.48 18.14
N SER A 68 5.74 -8.19 18.36
CA SER A 68 5.85 -7.13 17.34
C SER A 68 5.06 -7.44 16.06
N PRO A 69 3.72 -7.61 16.17
CA PRO A 69 2.88 -7.94 15.03
C PRO A 69 2.90 -6.84 13.97
N LEU A 70 2.96 -7.24 12.70
CA LEU A 70 2.97 -6.34 11.56
C LEU A 70 1.58 -5.74 11.33
N VAL A 71 1.39 -4.51 11.79
CA VAL A 71 0.17 -3.73 11.53
C VAL A 71 0.21 -3.15 10.13
N VAL A 72 -0.83 -3.41 9.35
CA VAL A 72 -0.97 -2.94 7.97
C VAL A 72 -2.38 -2.41 7.70
N GLN A 73 -2.50 -1.69 6.59
CA GLN A 73 -3.76 -1.23 6.03
C GLN A 73 -3.94 -1.83 4.65
N PHE A 74 -5.07 -2.52 4.42
CA PHE A 74 -5.51 -2.81 3.08
C PHE A 74 -6.13 -1.54 2.49
N GLN A 75 -5.43 -0.95 1.52
CA GLN A 75 -5.89 0.23 0.81
C GLN A 75 -6.43 -0.21 -0.55
N GLN A 76 -7.73 0.01 -0.79
CA GLN A 76 -8.31 -0.18 -2.11
C GLN A 76 -7.84 0.96 -3.02
N CYS A 77 -7.20 0.63 -4.14
CA CYS A 77 -6.62 1.60 -5.06
C CYS A 77 -7.28 1.52 -6.42
N THR A 78 -7.73 2.65 -6.96
CA THR A 78 -8.39 2.73 -8.28
C THR A 78 -7.41 2.34 -9.39
N SER A 79 -6.18 2.84 -9.32
CA SER A 79 -5.08 2.55 -10.25
C SER A 79 -4.65 1.08 -10.29
N LEU A 80 -4.99 0.30 -9.26
CA LEU A 80 -4.70 -1.13 -9.18
C LEU A 80 -5.90 -2.00 -9.58
N GLN A 81 -7.05 -1.40 -9.88
CA GLN A 81 -8.19 -2.14 -10.41
C GLN A 81 -7.99 -2.39 -11.91
N LYS A 82 -8.21 -3.63 -12.35
CA LYS A 82 -8.40 -3.93 -13.77
C LYS A 82 -9.89 -3.83 -14.13
N THR A 83 -10.16 -3.55 -15.40
CA THR A 83 -11.49 -3.44 -16.02
C THR A 83 -12.40 -4.65 -15.79
N ASN A 84 -11.83 -5.84 -15.58
CA ASN A 84 -12.59 -7.06 -15.26
C ASN A 84 -12.65 -7.24 -13.74
N GLN A 85 -13.57 -6.54 -13.08
CA GLN A 85 -13.85 -6.77 -11.67
C GLN A 85 -14.42 -8.18 -11.48
N ILE A 86 -13.73 -8.98 -10.67
CA ILE A 86 -14.30 -10.25 -10.21
C ILE A 86 -15.26 -9.92 -9.06
N PRO A 87 -16.52 -10.42 -9.09
CA PRO A 87 -17.46 -10.23 -8.00
C PRO A 87 -16.84 -10.59 -6.64
N ASN A 88 -17.23 -9.85 -5.58
CA ASN A 88 -16.76 -10.06 -4.21
C ASN A 88 -15.25 -9.86 -3.99
N THR A 89 -14.56 -9.18 -4.89
CA THR A 89 -13.13 -8.88 -4.72
C THR A 89 -12.86 -7.37 -4.61
N LEU A 90 -11.82 -7.00 -3.87
CA LEU A 90 -11.23 -5.66 -3.89
C LEU A 90 -9.77 -5.78 -4.30
N ASN A 91 -9.33 -4.99 -5.27
CA ASN A 91 -7.91 -4.87 -5.60
C ASN A 91 -7.33 -3.63 -4.90
N GLY A 92 -6.12 -3.78 -4.39
CA GLY A 92 -5.48 -2.76 -3.57
C GLY A 92 -4.03 -3.10 -3.25
N ARG A 93 -3.52 -2.50 -2.18
CA ARG A 93 -2.17 -2.72 -1.65
C ARG A 93 -2.19 -2.87 -0.14
N LEU A 94 -1.12 -3.43 0.41
CA LEU A 94 -0.88 -3.49 1.85
C LEU A 94 0.11 -2.39 2.24
N PHE A 95 -0.40 -1.33 2.88
CA PHE A 95 0.39 -0.23 3.41
C PHE A 95 0.83 -0.53 4.85
N VAL A 96 2.08 -0.23 5.20
CA VAL A 96 2.65 -0.38 6.54
C VAL A 96 2.85 1.02 7.14
N PRO A 97 1.92 1.50 7.99
CA PRO A 97 1.93 2.88 8.47
C PRO A 97 3.21 3.27 9.21
N SER A 98 3.74 2.37 10.04
CA SER A 98 4.97 2.61 10.81
C SER A 98 6.22 2.81 9.95
N GLN A 99 6.16 2.43 8.67
CA GLN A 99 7.28 2.50 7.75
C GLN A 99 7.05 3.50 6.60
N GLY A 100 5.83 4.03 6.45
CA GLY A 100 5.47 4.86 5.30
C GLY A 100 5.64 4.15 3.95
N LYS A 101 5.62 2.80 3.94
CA LYS A 101 5.94 1.95 2.78
C LYS A 101 4.85 0.91 2.56
N CYS A 102 4.88 0.28 1.39
CA CYS A 102 3.94 -0.78 1.02
C CYS A 102 4.68 -2.11 0.91
N ILE A 103 3.99 -3.21 1.20
CA ILE A 103 4.50 -4.54 0.92
C ILE A 103 4.48 -4.73 -0.60
N GLY A 104 5.64 -5.06 -1.17
CA GLY A 104 5.79 -5.47 -2.55
C GLY A 104 6.29 -6.90 -2.63
N THR A 105 5.96 -7.59 -3.71
CA THR A 105 6.56 -8.88 -4.06
C THR A 105 7.80 -8.69 -4.92
N THR A 106 8.84 -9.48 -4.67
CA THR A 106 10.03 -9.57 -5.52
C THR A 106 9.99 -10.87 -6.32
N ASN A 107 10.79 -10.94 -7.39
CA ASN A 107 10.82 -12.05 -8.35
C ASN A 107 9.46 -12.32 -9.02
N ASN A 108 8.50 -11.40 -8.93
CA ASN A 108 7.15 -11.58 -9.48
C ASN A 108 7.10 -11.57 -11.01
N ALA A 109 8.21 -11.20 -11.66
CA ALA A 109 8.46 -11.38 -13.08
C ALA A 109 9.05 -12.75 -13.43
N ASN A 110 9.24 -13.66 -12.48
CA ASN A 110 9.68 -15.02 -12.77
C ASN A 110 8.46 -15.90 -13.02
N SER A 111 8.57 -16.80 -13.98
CA SER A 111 7.56 -17.83 -14.27
C SER A 111 7.48 -18.92 -13.19
N ALA A 112 8.48 -19.02 -12.32
CA ALA A 112 8.53 -20.00 -11.24
C ALA A 112 8.97 -19.40 -9.90
N ALA A 113 8.50 -20.03 -8.82
CA ALA A 113 8.86 -19.76 -7.42
C ALA A 113 10.36 -20.06 -7.17
N PRO A 114 10.97 -19.53 -6.09
CA PRO A 114 10.37 -18.79 -4.99
C PRO A 114 10.16 -17.29 -5.25
N TYR A 115 9.05 -16.78 -4.73
CA TYR A 115 8.73 -15.36 -4.68
C TYR A 115 8.85 -14.87 -3.24
N TYR A 116 9.20 -13.61 -3.06
CA TYR A 116 9.44 -13.05 -1.74
C TYR A 116 8.76 -11.70 -1.54
N THR A 117 8.81 -11.18 -0.31
CA THR A 117 8.24 -9.88 0.04
C THR A 117 9.33 -8.89 0.46
N THR A 118 9.11 -7.61 0.19
CA THR A 118 9.96 -6.52 0.68
C THR A 118 9.12 -5.25 0.83
N LEU A 119 9.59 -4.30 1.63
CA LEU A 119 9.00 -2.97 1.69
C LEU A 119 9.50 -2.11 0.53
N VAL A 120 8.54 -1.53 -0.19
CA VAL A 120 8.78 -0.65 -1.33
C VAL A 120 8.08 0.69 -1.12
N LYS A 121 8.51 1.70 -1.88
CA LYS A 121 7.74 2.94 -2.00
C LYS A 121 6.35 2.60 -2.56
N CYS A 122 5.31 3.10 -1.89
CA CYS A 122 3.94 2.90 -2.31
C CYS A 122 3.70 3.49 -3.71
N GLY A 123 3.15 2.69 -4.61
CA GLY A 123 2.84 3.07 -5.98
C GLY A 123 1.75 2.20 -6.58
N ASN A 124 1.73 2.11 -7.90
CA ASN A 124 0.76 1.33 -8.69
C ASN A 124 1.40 0.10 -9.38
N GLY A 125 2.61 -0.26 -8.95
CA GLY A 125 3.37 -1.39 -9.48
C GLY A 125 2.66 -2.72 -9.25
N VAL A 126 2.85 -3.65 -10.20
CA VAL A 126 2.29 -5.01 -10.16
C VAL A 126 2.70 -5.80 -8.92
N SER A 127 3.90 -5.54 -8.39
CA SER A 127 4.41 -6.16 -7.17
C SER A 127 3.60 -5.78 -5.93
N GLN A 128 2.86 -4.67 -5.96
CA GLN A 128 2.08 -4.15 -4.84
C GLN A 128 0.59 -4.51 -4.94
N ARG A 129 0.20 -5.31 -5.93
CA ARG A 129 -1.20 -5.68 -6.17
C ARG A 129 -1.61 -6.85 -5.27
N PHE A 130 -2.45 -6.53 -4.31
CA PHE A 130 -3.11 -7.52 -3.48
C PHE A 130 -4.61 -7.51 -3.78
N ARG A 131 -5.18 -8.70 -3.76
CA ARG A 131 -6.62 -8.91 -3.89
C ARG A 131 -7.17 -9.42 -2.58
N LEU A 132 -8.23 -8.78 -2.11
CA LEU A 132 -9.03 -9.21 -0.98
C LEU A 132 -10.31 -9.87 -1.48
N TYR A 133 -10.62 -11.05 -0.97
CA TYR A 133 -11.81 -11.85 -1.29
C TYR A 133 -12.82 -11.76 -0.14
N LYS A 134 -13.87 -10.97 -0.32
CA LYS A 134 -14.89 -10.69 0.73
C LYS A 134 -15.63 -11.96 1.16
N ASN A 135 -15.86 -12.88 0.22
CA ASN A 135 -16.53 -14.16 0.44
C ASN A 135 -15.62 -15.25 1.03
N GLN A 136 -14.35 -14.95 1.31
CA GLN A 136 -13.38 -15.92 1.85
C GLN A 136 -12.76 -15.40 3.14
N ASN A 137 -13.59 -14.93 4.08
CA ASN A 137 -13.13 -14.35 5.35
C ASN A 137 -12.10 -13.22 5.15
N ASN A 138 -12.32 -12.38 4.13
CA ASN A 138 -11.38 -11.33 3.72
C ASN A 138 -9.95 -11.84 3.46
N ALA A 139 -9.83 -13.04 2.88
CA ALA A 139 -8.56 -13.59 2.43
C ALA A 139 -7.86 -12.61 1.48
N ILE A 140 -6.60 -12.34 1.74
CA ILE A 140 -5.74 -11.46 0.95
C ILE A 140 -4.68 -12.32 0.29
N SER A 141 -4.53 -12.19 -1.01
CA SER A 141 -3.45 -12.82 -1.77
C SER A 141 -2.78 -11.78 -2.64
N TRP A 142 -1.50 -11.96 -2.94
CA TRP A 142 -0.91 -11.20 -4.02
C TRP A 142 -1.53 -11.66 -5.34
N TYR A 143 -1.82 -10.71 -6.22
CA TYR A 143 -2.45 -10.96 -7.50
C TYR A 143 -1.59 -10.36 -8.61
N GLY A 144 -0.89 -11.24 -9.32
CA GLY A 144 -0.19 -10.92 -10.54
C GLY A 144 -1.06 -11.31 -11.71
N ARG A 145 -1.18 -10.47 -12.72
CA ARG A 145 -1.61 -11.00 -14.02
C ARG A 145 -0.90 -10.18 -15.05
N SER A 146 -0.41 -10.83 -16.10
CA SER A 146 -0.93 -10.71 -17.47
C SER A 146 -0.46 -11.97 -18.26
N THR A 147 -0.92 -12.34 -19.44
CA THR A 147 -1.28 -11.51 -20.60
C THR A 147 -2.08 -12.28 -21.65
N ASP A 148 -2.55 -11.56 -22.67
CA ASP A 148 -2.83 -12.18 -23.97
C ASP A 148 -1.64 -12.08 -24.95
N ASP A 149 -0.61 -11.24 -24.73
CA ASP A 149 0.70 -11.43 -25.40
C ASP A 149 1.98 -10.86 -24.75
N GLY A 150 1.96 -10.10 -23.65
CA GLY A 150 3.21 -9.81 -22.87
C GLY A 150 3.68 -10.96 -21.92
N THR A 151 3.51 -12.19 -22.39
CA THR A 151 4.23 -13.48 -22.17
C THR A 151 4.15 -14.37 -20.91
N PHE A 152 3.68 -13.98 -19.72
CA PHE A 152 3.31 -14.96 -18.66
C PHE A 152 2.60 -14.34 -17.46
N PHE A 153 1.78 -15.13 -16.74
CA PHE A 153 1.18 -14.71 -15.47
C PHE A 153 2.27 -14.32 -14.50
N GLN A 154 2.30 -13.04 -14.11
CA GLN A 154 3.16 -12.59 -13.03
C GLN A 154 2.98 -13.51 -11.82
N GLY A 155 4.10 -13.99 -11.28
CA GLY A 155 4.11 -15.02 -10.24
C GLY A 155 3.81 -16.44 -10.72
N GLY A 156 3.93 -16.74 -12.02
CA GLY A 156 3.79 -18.08 -12.61
C GLY A 156 2.36 -18.62 -12.72
N CYS A 157 1.49 -18.29 -11.75
CA CYS A 157 0.14 -18.86 -11.61
C CYS A 157 -0.95 -17.81 -11.34
N GLY A 158 -0.60 -16.52 -11.36
CA GLY A 158 -1.52 -15.39 -11.27
C GLY A 158 -2.04 -15.04 -9.86
N GLN A 159 -1.92 -15.95 -8.90
CA GLN A 159 -2.19 -15.66 -7.48
C GLN A 159 -1.17 -16.36 -6.59
N LEU A 160 -0.61 -15.61 -5.65
CA LEU A 160 0.38 -16.13 -4.70
C LEU A 160 -0.13 -15.99 -3.26
N GLY A 161 0.00 -17.08 -2.51
CA GLY A 161 -0.12 -17.14 -1.05
C GLY A 161 1.25 -17.37 -0.40
N TYR A 162 1.32 -17.31 0.94
CA TYR A 162 2.54 -17.71 1.63
C TYR A 162 2.65 -19.23 1.69
N LYS A 163 3.89 -19.75 1.62
CA LYS A 163 4.18 -21.16 1.80
C LYS A 163 3.84 -21.60 3.23
N SER A 164 3.04 -22.65 3.37
CA SER A 164 2.60 -23.13 4.69
C SER A 164 2.58 -24.65 4.79
N ASN A 165 2.60 -25.13 6.04
CA ASN A 165 2.21 -26.48 6.42
C ASN A 165 0.70 -26.68 6.24
N THR A 166 0.23 -27.92 6.41
CA THR A 166 -1.19 -28.29 6.31
C THR A 166 -2.06 -27.63 7.39
N ASP A 167 -1.49 -27.25 8.53
CA ASP A 167 -2.14 -26.52 9.60
C ASP A 167 -2.24 -24.99 9.34
N GLY A 168 -1.68 -24.52 8.21
CA GLY A 168 -1.60 -23.11 7.84
C GLY A 168 -0.47 -22.32 8.53
N SER A 169 0.41 -22.99 9.28
CA SER A 169 1.63 -22.35 9.82
C SER A 169 2.63 -22.08 8.69
N PRO A 170 3.24 -20.87 8.60
CA PRO A 170 4.22 -20.56 7.56
C PRO A 170 5.45 -21.49 7.62
N ILE A 171 5.91 -21.99 6.48
CA ILE A 171 7.18 -22.73 6.39
C ILE A 171 8.29 -21.74 6.09
N ILE A 172 9.25 -21.68 7.00
CA ILE A 172 10.37 -20.75 6.92
C ILE A 172 11.60 -21.49 6.40
N THR A 173 11.99 -21.16 5.19
CA THR A 173 13.15 -21.76 4.49
C THR A 173 14.31 -20.79 4.32
N HIS A 174 14.13 -19.51 4.68
CA HIS A 174 15.11 -18.45 4.53
C HIS A 174 15.74 -18.06 5.87
N THR A 175 17.04 -17.77 5.88
CA THR A 175 17.83 -17.49 7.10
C THR A 175 17.32 -16.28 7.90
N GLY A 176 16.87 -15.22 7.21
CA GLY A 176 16.25 -14.04 7.82
C GLY A 176 14.77 -14.19 8.21
N GLN A 177 14.30 -15.44 8.38
CA GLN A 177 12.91 -15.80 8.64
C GLN A 177 11.86 -15.23 7.66
N GLN A 178 12.30 -14.83 6.48
CA GLN A 178 11.44 -14.27 5.44
C GLN A 178 10.45 -15.34 4.96
N ILE A 179 9.19 -14.94 4.78
CA ILE A 179 8.20 -15.81 4.19
C ILE A 179 8.46 -15.99 2.69
N THR A 180 8.26 -17.20 2.19
CA THR A 180 8.22 -17.47 0.75
C THR A 180 6.78 -17.42 0.28
N LEU A 181 6.53 -16.83 -0.90
CA LEU A 181 5.24 -16.94 -1.58
C LEU A 181 5.34 -17.98 -2.69
N GLU A 182 4.26 -18.72 -2.91
CA GLU A 182 4.23 -19.78 -3.93
C GLU A 182 2.86 -19.95 -4.57
N CYS A 183 2.90 -20.63 -5.71
CA CYS A 183 1.72 -21.06 -6.43
C CYS A 183 1.06 -22.25 -5.75
N ASN A 184 -0.25 -22.37 -5.92
CA ASN A 184 -1.05 -23.53 -5.51
C ASN A 184 -1.08 -23.88 -4.02
N ASN A 185 -0.26 -23.25 -3.17
CA ASN A 185 -0.41 -23.33 -1.72
C ASN A 185 -1.29 -22.16 -1.25
N LYS A 186 -2.59 -22.46 -1.14
CA LYS A 186 -3.74 -21.53 -1.03
C LYS A 186 -3.78 -20.69 0.26
N SER A 187 -2.67 -20.64 0.98
CA SER A 187 -2.52 -19.95 2.24
C SER A 187 -2.50 -18.43 2.01
N SER A 188 -3.68 -17.84 2.18
CA SER A 188 -3.90 -16.41 2.06
C SER A 188 -3.60 -15.70 3.36
N PHE A 189 -3.20 -14.44 3.27
CA PHE A 189 -3.15 -13.53 4.41
C PHE A 189 -4.56 -13.15 4.86
N ARG A 190 -4.68 -12.61 6.07
CA ARG A 190 -5.85 -11.86 6.51
C ARG A 190 -5.41 -10.73 7.42
N LEU A 191 -6.32 -9.78 7.67
CA LEU A 191 -6.14 -8.78 8.73
C LEU A 191 -6.97 -9.19 9.95
N THR A 192 -6.34 -9.19 11.12
CA THR A 192 -6.99 -9.46 12.41
C THR A 192 -6.86 -8.27 13.34
N ASN A 193 -7.81 -8.12 14.27
CA ASN A 193 -7.74 -7.09 15.32
C ASN A 193 -7.01 -7.61 16.57
N LYS A 194 -6.62 -8.89 16.58
CA LYS A 194 -5.91 -9.55 17.69
C LYS A 194 -4.61 -10.14 17.19
N ALA A 195 -3.53 -9.87 17.92
CA ALA A 195 -2.28 -10.59 17.78
C ALA A 195 -2.47 -11.98 18.41
N ALA A 196 -1.98 -13.00 17.72
CA ALA A 196 -1.79 -14.34 18.23
C ALA A 196 -0.37 -14.78 17.86
#